data_AF-A0A3P7N332-F1
#
_entry.id   AF-A0A3P7N332-F1
#
_cell.length_a   1.000
_cell.length_b   1.000
_cell.length_c   1.000
_cell.angle_alpha   90.00
_cell.angle_beta   90.00
_cell.angle_gamma   90.00
#
_symmetry.space_group_name_H-M   'P 1'
#
loop_
_entity.id
_entity.type
_entity.pdbx_description
1 polymer ?
#
loop_
_entity_poly.entity_id
_entity_poly.type
_entity_poly.pdbx_seq_one_letter_code
_entity_poly.pdbx_strand_id
1 'polypeptide(L)'
;NFTPFLIILETPVVVAAAKNVPAYEKAEDPEFVLKNNIPIDTRYYLTNQLAKPLARIFEPILGDRAEKILIEGEHTRVRTVVQSKVGGLAAFTKKQVTCLGCKAVLKDQKRAVCDFCIKQGKLPEIYAQRITNLNTVERHFSRLWTECQNCAKTMQDKVNCAARDCPIWYMRQKVRNDLREAHTAVERFGEPSW
;
A
#
# COMPACT_ATOMS: atom_id res chain seq x y z
N ASN A 1 -32.40 21.86 -0.24
CA ASN A 1 -32.83 20.79 -1.15
C ASN A 1 -31.63 20.21 -1.89
N PHE A 2 -30.84 19.39 -1.18
CA PHE A 2 -29.79 18.58 -1.78
C PHE A 2 -30.48 17.38 -2.44
N THR A 3 -30.40 17.30 -3.76
CA THR A 3 -30.91 16.16 -4.53
C THR A 3 -30.06 14.92 -4.19
N PRO A 4 -30.67 13.78 -3.80
CA PRO A 4 -29.95 12.54 -3.49
C PRO A 4 -29.59 11.72 -4.73
N PHE A 5 -29.68 12.32 -5.93
CA PHE A 5 -29.56 11.63 -7.22
C PHE A 5 -28.18 11.74 -7.88
N LEU A 6 -27.21 12.33 -7.19
CA LEU A 6 -25.80 12.34 -7.60
C LEU A 6 -24.98 11.35 -6.76
N ILE A 7 -25.50 10.14 -6.53
CA ILE A 7 -24.62 9.02 -6.17
C ILE A 7 -23.87 8.68 -7.46
N ILE A 8 -22.70 9.30 -7.54
CA ILE A 8 -21.72 9.23 -8.60
C ILE A 8 -21.49 7.76 -9.00
N LEU A 9 -21.33 7.54 -10.30
CA LEU A 9 -20.98 6.32 -11.02
C LEU A 9 -19.62 5.69 -10.60
N GLU A 10 -19.20 5.84 -9.36
CA GLU A 10 -17.92 5.37 -8.86
C GLU A 10 -18.11 4.06 -8.09
N THR A 11 -17.46 3.01 -8.56
CA THR A 11 -17.49 1.70 -7.91
C THR A 11 -16.81 1.81 -6.54
N PRO A 12 -17.54 1.57 -5.43
CA PRO A 12 -16.95 1.70 -4.11
C PRO A 12 -15.89 0.61 -3.88
N VAL A 13 -14.89 0.94 -3.07
CA VAL A 13 -13.85 -0.01 -2.65
C VAL A 13 -14.23 -0.60 -1.31
N VAL A 14 -14.10 -1.92 -1.18
CA VAL A 14 -14.41 -2.63 0.07
C VAL A 14 -13.21 -2.55 1.01
N VAL A 15 -13.40 -1.86 2.14
CA VAL A 15 -12.39 -1.68 3.18
C VAL A 15 -12.41 -2.81 4.20
N ALA A 16 -11.26 -3.04 4.84
CA ALA A 16 -11.15 -3.99 5.93
C ALA A 16 -11.85 -3.43 7.18
N ALA A 17 -12.78 -4.22 7.73
CA ALA A 17 -13.50 -3.90 8.96
C ALA A 17 -13.59 -5.13 9.88
N ALA A 18 -14.26 -4.99 11.02
CA ALA A 18 -14.48 -6.09 11.96
C ALA A 18 -15.19 -7.28 11.29
N LYS A 19 -14.99 -8.48 11.88
CA LYS A 19 -15.68 -9.69 11.43
C LYS A 19 -17.20 -9.50 11.53
N ASN A 20 -17.93 -9.99 10.53
CA ASN A 20 -19.40 -9.95 10.42
C ASN A 20 -20.05 -8.60 10.13
N VAL A 21 -19.29 -7.56 9.78
CA VAL A 21 -19.88 -6.33 9.22
C VAL A 21 -20.37 -6.61 7.79
N PRO A 22 -21.61 -6.22 7.42
CA PRO A 22 -22.13 -6.44 6.08
C PRO A 22 -21.33 -5.66 5.03
N ALA A 23 -21.28 -6.20 3.80
CA ALA A 23 -20.42 -5.65 2.74
C ALA A 23 -20.79 -4.21 2.33
N TYR A 24 -22.06 -3.83 2.43
CA TYR A 24 -22.52 -2.47 2.09
C TYR A 24 -22.02 -1.40 3.08
N GLU A 25 -21.74 -1.75 4.34
CA GLU A 25 -21.16 -0.84 5.33
C GLU A 25 -19.64 -0.73 5.22
N LYS A 26 -19.02 -1.61 4.44
CA LYS A 26 -17.57 -1.60 4.17
C LYS A 26 -17.22 -0.87 2.87
N ALA A 27 -18.22 -0.37 2.16
CA ALA A 27 -18.04 0.32 0.89
C ALA A 27 -17.62 1.76 1.16
N GLU A 28 -16.42 2.13 0.72
CA GLU A 28 -15.88 3.48 0.88
C GLU A 28 -15.40 4.07 -0.44
N ASP A 29 -15.32 5.39 -0.46
CA ASP A 29 -14.82 6.14 -1.60
C ASP A 29 -13.30 5.92 -1.80
N PRO A 30 -12.83 5.61 -3.02
CA PRO A 30 -11.41 5.34 -3.27
C PRO A 30 -10.48 6.52 -2.91
N GLU A 31 -10.93 7.77 -3.09
CA GLU A 31 -10.16 8.97 -2.73
C GLU A 31 -10.04 9.10 -1.20
N PHE A 32 -11.12 8.81 -0.48
CA PHE A 32 -11.11 8.76 0.98
C PHE A 32 -10.17 7.68 1.53
N VAL A 33 -10.24 6.47 0.96
CA VAL A 33 -9.36 5.34 1.31
C VAL A 33 -7.88 5.71 1.15
N LEU A 34 -7.53 6.36 0.03
CA LEU A 34 -6.16 6.73 -0.30
C LEU A 34 -5.62 7.87 0.58
N LYS A 35 -6.45 8.86 0.94
CA LYS A 35 -6.04 9.96 1.85
C LYS A 35 -5.76 9.46 3.26
N ASN A 36 -6.58 8.52 3.73
CA ASN A 36 -6.55 8.04 5.11
C ASN A 36 -5.76 6.75 5.32
N ASN A 37 -5.16 6.20 4.26
CA ASN A 37 -4.45 4.92 4.27
C ASN A 37 -5.30 3.78 4.87
N ILE A 38 -6.59 3.74 4.52
CA ILE A 38 -7.51 2.71 5.04
C ILE A 38 -7.17 1.37 4.39
N PRO A 39 -6.97 0.28 5.16
CA PRO A 39 -6.67 -1.02 4.60
C PRO A 39 -7.83 -1.56 3.77
N ILE A 40 -7.51 -2.12 2.60
CA ILE A 40 -8.47 -2.78 1.71
C ILE A 40 -8.68 -4.23 2.16
N ASP A 41 -9.90 -4.75 2.07
CA ASP A 41 -10.20 -6.14 2.41
C ASP A 41 -9.73 -7.11 1.31
N THR A 42 -8.44 -7.42 1.29
CA THR A 42 -7.86 -8.35 0.30
C THR A 42 -8.50 -9.74 0.32
N ARG A 43 -9.04 -10.18 1.48
CA ARG A 43 -9.72 -11.48 1.60
C ARG A 43 -11.04 -11.44 0.83
N TYR A 44 -11.80 -10.36 0.93
CA TYR A 44 -13.03 -10.16 0.17
C TYR A 44 -12.78 -10.21 -1.35
N TYR A 45 -11.81 -9.43 -1.86
CA TYR A 45 -11.49 -9.44 -3.29
C TYR A 45 -11.01 -10.82 -3.77
N LEU A 46 -10.18 -11.49 -2.98
CA LEU A 46 -9.66 -12.82 -3.32
C LEU A 46 -10.79 -13.87 -3.40
N THR A 47 -11.70 -13.90 -2.43
CA THR A 47 -12.74 -14.93 -2.32
C THR A 47 -13.99 -14.64 -3.16
N ASN A 48 -14.43 -13.39 -3.22
CA ASN A 48 -15.67 -13.03 -3.91
C ASN A 48 -15.47 -12.70 -5.39
N GLN A 49 -14.29 -12.20 -5.79
CA GLN A 49 -14.04 -11.77 -7.17
C GLN A 49 -13.10 -12.70 -7.94
N LEU A 50 -12.00 -13.15 -7.31
CA LEU A 50 -10.96 -13.90 -8.02
C LEU A 50 -11.13 -15.42 -7.94
N ALA A 51 -11.60 -15.95 -6.80
CA ALA A 51 -11.64 -17.40 -6.55
C ALA A 51 -12.45 -18.17 -7.61
N LYS A 52 -13.70 -17.78 -7.85
CA LYS A 52 -14.61 -18.50 -8.76
C LYS A 52 -14.17 -18.44 -10.23
N PRO A 53 -13.75 -17.29 -10.80
CA PRO A 53 -13.18 -17.27 -12.15
C PRO A 53 -11.90 -18.10 -12.29
N LEU A 54 -10.99 -18.03 -11.31
CA LEU A 54 -9.75 -18.78 -11.36
C LEU A 54 -9.99 -20.29 -11.24
N ALA A 55 -10.88 -20.70 -10.33
CA ALA A 55 -11.26 -22.10 -10.19
C ALA A 55 -11.79 -22.67 -11.50
N ARG A 56 -12.71 -21.96 -12.19
CA ARG A 56 -13.25 -22.38 -13.49
C ARG A 56 -12.19 -22.57 -14.59
N ILE A 57 -11.14 -21.75 -14.58
CA ILE A 57 -10.05 -21.86 -15.56
C ILE A 57 -9.15 -23.07 -15.26
N PHE A 58 -8.89 -23.34 -13.98
CA PHE A 58 -7.94 -24.37 -13.55
C PHE A 58 -8.58 -25.71 -13.17
N GLU A 59 -9.90 -25.78 -13.07
CA GLU A 59 -10.68 -26.99 -12.78
C GLU A 59 -10.36 -28.17 -13.73
N PRO A 60 -10.18 -27.98 -15.06
CA PRO A 60 -9.79 -29.07 -15.95
C PRO A 60 -8.40 -29.69 -15.64
N ILE A 61 -7.54 -28.96 -14.92
CA ILE A 61 -6.16 -29.37 -14.61
C ILE A 61 -6.03 -29.88 -13.17
N LEU A 62 -6.66 -29.18 -12.22
CA LEU A 62 -6.54 -29.42 -10.78
C LEU A 62 -7.73 -30.18 -10.19
N GLY A 63 -8.79 -30.38 -10.99
CA GLY A 63 -10.07 -30.96 -10.56
C GLY A 63 -10.85 -30.06 -9.58
N ASP A 64 -11.84 -30.65 -8.92
CA ASP A 64 -12.81 -29.96 -8.04
C ASP A 64 -12.17 -29.21 -6.85
N ARG A 65 -10.89 -29.49 -6.53
CA ARG A 65 -10.16 -28.83 -5.44
C ARG A 65 -9.37 -27.59 -5.88
N ALA A 66 -9.48 -27.18 -7.14
CA ALA A 66 -8.77 -26.02 -7.70
C ALA A 66 -8.95 -24.75 -6.86
N GLU A 67 -10.19 -24.43 -6.45
CA GLU A 67 -10.49 -23.24 -5.65
C GLU A 67 -9.72 -23.25 -4.33
N LYS A 68 -9.76 -24.37 -3.60
CA LYS A 68 -9.10 -24.48 -2.29
C LYS A 68 -7.58 -24.39 -2.41
N ILE A 69 -7.00 -25.06 -3.40
CA ILE A 69 -5.54 -25.06 -3.62
C ILE A 69 -5.02 -23.67 -4.00
N LEU A 70 -5.76 -22.92 -4.80
CA LEU A 70 -5.35 -21.59 -5.26
C LEU A 70 -5.52 -20.50 -4.20
N ILE A 71 -6.55 -20.61 -3.36
CA ILE A 71 -6.94 -19.56 -2.42
C ILE A 71 -6.42 -19.83 -1.01
N GLU A 72 -6.20 -21.09 -0.64
CA GLU A 72 -5.73 -21.50 0.68
C GLU A 72 -4.41 -22.25 0.54
N GLY A 73 -3.40 -21.84 1.31
CA GLY A 73 -2.10 -22.48 1.24
C GLY A 73 -0.98 -21.66 1.88
N GLU A 74 0.24 -22.16 1.72
CA GLU A 74 1.44 -21.53 2.26
C GLU A 74 1.69 -20.15 1.61
N HIS A 75 1.34 -20.01 0.33
CA HIS A 75 1.48 -18.78 -0.45
C HIS A 75 0.59 -17.63 0.02
N THR A 76 -0.50 -17.89 0.76
CA THR A 76 -1.41 -16.85 1.28
C THR A 76 -1.22 -16.54 2.77
N ARG A 77 -0.24 -17.18 3.41
CA ARG A 77 0.05 -17.02 4.85
C ARG A 77 0.70 -15.67 5.18
N VAL A 78 1.43 -15.09 4.24
CA VAL A 78 2.06 -13.78 4.40
C VAL A 78 1.10 -12.70 3.90
N ARG A 79 0.72 -11.77 4.78
CA ARG A 79 -0.13 -10.63 4.45
C ARG A 79 0.52 -9.33 4.86
N THR A 80 0.55 -8.38 3.94
CA THR A 80 0.95 -7.00 4.23
C THR A 80 -0.31 -6.20 4.51
N VAL A 81 -0.48 -5.74 5.75
CA VAL A 81 -1.64 -4.93 6.16
C VAL A 81 -1.14 -3.53 6.48
N VAL A 82 -1.77 -2.54 5.83
CA VAL A 82 -1.52 -1.12 6.11
C VAL A 82 -2.30 -0.73 7.37
N GLN A 83 -1.68 0.07 8.24
CA GLN A 83 -2.34 0.61 9.42
C GLN A 83 -3.14 1.86 9.02
N SER A 84 -4.43 1.90 9.34
CA SER A 84 -5.27 3.07 9.06
C SER A 84 -4.86 4.26 9.92
N LYS A 85 -4.95 5.47 9.34
CA LYS A 85 -4.83 6.72 10.12
C LYS A 85 -6.13 7.10 10.81
N VAL A 86 -7.25 6.51 10.37
CA VAL A 86 -8.59 6.80 10.88
C VAL A 86 -9.01 5.68 11.83
N GLY A 87 -9.37 6.08 13.04
CA GLY A 87 -9.87 5.20 14.09
C GLY A 87 -9.68 5.83 15.48
N GLY A 88 -10.71 5.76 16.34
CA GLY A 88 -10.65 6.34 17.69
C GLY A 88 -9.48 5.79 18.53
N LEU A 89 -9.09 4.53 18.30
CA LEU A 89 -7.92 3.91 18.94
C LEU A 89 -6.57 4.39 18.38
N ALA A 90 -6.50 4.72 17.09
CA ALA A 90 -5.26 5.15 16.44
C ALA A 90 -4.74 6.49 16.99
N ALA A 91 -5.64 7.34 17.50
CA ALA A 91 -5.30 8.61 18.14
C ALA A 91 -4.50 8.44 19.45
N PHE A 92 -4.65 7.30 20.14
CA PHE A 92 -4.00 7.04 21.43
C PHE A 92 -2.75 6.15 21.32
N THR A 93 -2.46 5.60 20.13
CA THR A 93 -1.30 4.74 19.91
C THR A 93 -0.04 5.53 19.54
N LYS A 94 1.03 5.39 20.33
CA LYS A 94 2.35 5.96 19.98
C LYS A 94 3.09 5.02 19.03
N LYS A 95 3.49 5.53 17.86
CA LYS A 95 4.28 4.77 16.88
C LYS A 95 5.69 4.51 17.43
N GLN A 96 5.98 3.24 17.73
CA GLN A 96 7.32 2.80 18.11
C GLN A 96 8.17 2.52 16.87
N VAL A 97 9.46 2.83 16.94
CA VAL A 97 10.40 2.60 15.85
C VAL A 97 10.89 1.16 15.89
N THR A 98 10.87 0.49 14.74
CA THR A 98 11.31 -0.90 14.60
C THR A 98 12.54 -0.98 13.71
N CYS A 99 13.37 -2.00 13.97
CA CYS A 99 14.54 -2.34 13.16
C CYS A 99 14.12 -2.66 11.72
N LEU A 100 14.78 -2.04 10.75
CA LEU A 100 14.47 -2.25 9.33
C LEU A 100 14.80 -3.65 8.81
N GLY A 101 15.62 -4.43 9.52
CA GLY A 101 15.94 -5.82 9.18
C GLY A 101 14.99 -6.82 9.85
N CYS A 102 15.10 -6.95 11.18
CA CYS A 102 14.38 -7.98 11.95
C CYS A 102 13.02 -7.54 12.51
N LYS A 103 12.61 -6.29 12.31
CA LYS A 103 11.36 -5.70 12.84
C LYS A 103 11.25 -5.65 14.38
N ALA A 104 12.34 -5.94 15.12
CA ALA A 104 12.38 -5.77 16.57
C ALA A 104 12.18 -4.30 16.97
N VAL A 105 11.45 -4.05 18.07
CA VAL A 105 11.24 -2.71 18.61
C VAL A 105 12.55 -2.14 19.16
N LEU A 106 12.89 -0.91 18.78
CA LEU A 106 14.09 -0.21 19.22
C LEU A 106 13.78 0.69 20.40
N LYS A 107 14.69 0.72 21.39
CA LYS A 107 14.63 1.69 22.51
C LYS A 107 14.96 3.10 22.02
N ASP A 108 15.94 3.21 21.13
CA ASP A 108 16.33 4.48 20.50
C ASP A 108 15.46 4.75 19.27
N GLN A 109 14.67 5.82 19.32
CA GLN A 109 13.75 6.20 18.24
C GLN A 109 14.44 6.77 16.97
N LYS A 110 15.76 6.93 17.00
CA LYS A 110 16.55 7.48 15.87
C LYS A 110 17.28 6.42 15.05
N ARG A 111 17.54 5.23 15.60
CA ARG A 111 18.35 4.20 14.92
C ARG A 111 17.53 3.49 13.84
N ALA A 112 18.19 3.15 12.72
CA ALA A 112 17.61 2.33 11.65
C ALA A 112 17.60 0.83 11.97
N VAL A 113 18.62 0.33 12.68
CA VAL A 113 18.91 -1.10 12.86
C VAL A 113 19.24 -1.38 14.33
N CYS A 114 18.89 -2.59 14.81
CA CYS A 114 19.21 -3.03 16.17
C CYS A 114 20.66 -3.51 16.31
N ASP A 115 21.18 -3.48 17.53
CA ASP A 115 22.55 -3.90 17.84
C ASP A 115 22.84 -5.35 17.42
N PHE A 116 21.83 -6.22 17.43
CA PHE A 116 21.96 -7.60 16.98
C PHE A 116 22.24 -7.70 15.48
N CYS A 117 21.49 -6.97 14.65
CA CYS A 117 21.71 -6.95 13.19
C CYS A 117 23.03 -6.27 12.82
N ILE A 118 23.50 -5.31 13.62
CA ILE A 118 24.82 -4.69 13.47
C ILE A 118 25.93 -5.70 13.78
N LYS A 119 25.84 -6.41 14.92
CA LYS A 119 26.81 -7.45 15.31
C LYS A 119 26.89 -8.62 14.32
N GLN A 120 25.79 -8.93 13.64
CA GLN A 120 25.74 -9.93 12.57
C GLN A 120 26.32 -9.45 11.23
N GLY A 121 26.74 -8.18 11.11
CA GLY A 121 27.28 -7.63 9.86
C GLY A 121 26.25 -7.40 8.76
N LYS A 122 24.94 -7.40 9.07
CA LYS A 122 23.85 -7.24 8.08
C LYS A 122 23.58 -5.79 7.68
N LEU A 123 24.26 -4.82 8.30
CA LEU A 123 24.01 -3.40 8.08
C LEU A 123 24.17 -2.98 6.60
N PRO A 124 25.25 -3.35 5.89
CA PRO A 124 25.44 -2.96 4.49
C PRO A 124 24.37 -3.57 3.57
N GLU A 125 24.00 -4.83 3.81
CA GLU A 125 22.94 -5.53 3.06
C GLU A 125 21.59 -4.84 3.23
N ILE A 126 21.20 -4.53 4.47
CA ILE A 126 19.94 -3.84 4.76
C ILE A 126 19.96 -2.45 4.12
N TYR A 127 21.06 -1.70 4.23
CA TYR A 127 21.18 -0.37 3.63
C TYR A 127 21.06 -0.44 2.10
N ALA A 128 21.81 -1.32 1.45
CA ALA A 128 21.75 -1.53 -0.01
C ALA A 128 20.33 -1.90 -0.47
N GLN A 129 19.63 -2.77 0.28
CA GLN A 129 18.24 -3.11 -0.01
C GLN A 129 17.29 -1.90 0.10
N ARG A 130 17.51 -1.00 1.07
CA ARG A 130 16.69 0.21 1.21
C ARG A 130 16.95 1.23 0.11
N ILE A 131 18.21 1.42 -0.29
CA ILE A 131 18.58 2.31 -1.40
C ILE A 131 18.04 1.79 -2.72
N THR A 132 18.15 0.49 -3.00
CA THR A 132 17.59 -0.10 -4.23
C THR A 132 16.07 0.05 -4.31
N ASN A 133 15.36 -0.12 -3.18
CA ASN A 133 13.94 0.17 -3.09
C ASN A 133 13.63 1.66 -3.33
N LEU A 134 14.37 2.59 -2.70
CA LEU A 134 14.20 4.03 -2.92
C LEU A 134 14.35 4.40 -4.41
N ASN A 135 15.45 3.97 -5.04
CA ASN A 135 15.70 4.20 -6.46
C ASN A 135 14.58 3.67 -7.37
N THR A 136 13.96 2.55 -6.99
CA THR A 136 12.86 1.93 -7.74
C THR A 136 11.60 2.78 -7.64
N VAL A 137 11.26 3.25 -6.43
CA VAL A 137 10.09 4.10 -6.18
C VAL A 137 10.28 5.49 -6.79
N GLU A 138 11.47 6.08 -6.70
CA GLU A 138 11.82 7.35 -7.36
C GLU A 138 11.66 7.27 -8.88
N ARG A 139 12.21 6.22 -9.51
CA ARG A 139 12.04 6.03 -10.96
C ARG A 139 10.56 5.91 -11.34
N HIS A 140 9.77 5.21 -10.53
CA HIS A 140 8.35 5.05 -10.78
C HIS A 140 7.59 6.39 -10.62
N PHE A 141 7.94 7.18 -9.60
CA PHE A 141 7.42 8.53 -9.39
C PHE A 141 7.70 9.42 -10.60
N SER A 142 8.97 9.50 -11.02
CA SER A 142 9.40 10.33 -12.15
C SER A 142 8.66 9.95 -13.43
N ARG A 143 8.51 8.65 -13.72
CA ARG A 143 7.75 8.21 -14.91
C ARG A 143 6.31 8.69 -14.86
N LEU A 144 5.57 8.39 -13.79
CA LEU A 144 4.15 8.75 -13.69
C LEU A 144 3.93 10.26 -13.72
N TRP A 145 4.82 11.04 -13.09
CA TRP A 145 4.70 12.49 -13.05
C TRP A 145 5.00 13.13 -14.41
N THR A 146 6.01 12.64 -15.13
CA THR A 146 6.31 13.08 -16.50
C THR A 146 5.15 12.76 -17.45
N GLU A 147 4.53 11.57 -17.35
CA GLU A 147 3.32 11.25 -18.14
C GLU A 147 2.17 12.23 -17.85
N CYS A 148 1.97 12.59 -16.58
CA CYS A 148 0.98 13.59 -16.18
C CYS A 148 1.27 14.99 -16.77
N GLN A 149 2.54 15.43 -16.75
CA GLN A 149 2.96 16.70 -17.36
C GLN A 149 2.76 16.71 -18.87
N ASN A 150 3.14 15.62 -19.54
CA ASN A 150 2.96 15.43 -20.98
C ASN A 150 1.49 15.41 -21.40
N CYS A 151 0.62 14.81 -20.58
CA CYS A 151 -0.82 14.79 -20.80
C CYS A 151 -1.44 16.17 -20.62
N ALA A 152 -1.08 16.89 -19.54
CA ALA A 152 -1.60 18.21 -19.24
C ALA A 152 -0.94 19.35 -20.06
N LYS A 153 0.10 19.04 -20.85
CA LYS A 153 0.89 19.99 -21.65
C LYS A 153 1.44 21.16 -20.82
N THR A 154 1.80 20.88 -19.57
CA THR A 154 2.42 21.84 -18.67
C THR A 154 3.76 21.32 -18.16
N MET A 155 4.81 22.14 -18.32
CA MET A 155 6.15 21.85 -17.80
C MET A 155 6.46 22.65 -16.53
N GLN A 156 5.97 23.88 -16.44
CA GLN A 156 6.27 24.79 -15.33
C GLN A 156 5.10 24.92 -14.34
N ASP A 157 3.86 24.88 -14.83
CA ASP A 157 2.68 24.98 -13.98
C ASP A 157 2.31 23.63 -13.37
N LYS A 158 1.58 23.70 -12.26
CA LYS A 158 1.09 22.51 -11.53
C LYS A 158 0.09 21.73 -12.39
N VAL A 159 0.26 20.41 -12.43
CA VAL A 159 -0.71 19.50 -13.06
C VAL A 159 -2.00 19.44 -12.24
N ASN A 160 -3.04 20.18 -12.64
CA ASN A 160 -4.35 20.16 -11.99
C ASN A 160 -5.32 19.21 -12.70
N CYS A 161 -5.11 17.90 -12.56
CA CYS A 161 -5.94 16.86 -13.18
C CYS A 161 -6.86 16.17 -12.16
N ALA A 162 -8.16 16.11 -12.47
CA ALA A 162 -9.20 15.47 -11.67
C ALA A 162 -9.85 14.25 -12.37
N ALA A 163 -9.24 13.72 -13.44
CA ALA A 163 -9.77 12.59 -14.19
C ALA A 163 -9.67 11.28 -13.38
N ARG A 164 -10.77 10.85 -12.77
CA ARG A 164 -10.85 9.66 -11.92
C ARG A 164 -10.76 8.35 -12.70
N ASP A 165 -11.17 8.36 -13.96
CA ASP A 165 -11.06 7.22 -14.87
C ASP A 165 -9.63 6.99 -15.40
N CYS A 166 -8.71 7.93 -15.15
CA CYS A 166 -7.33 7.76 -15.55
C CYS A 166 -6.62 6.76 -14.62
N PRO A 167 -5.99 5.69 -15.14
CA PRO A 167 -5.30 4.71 -14.31
C PRO A 167 -4.14 5.33 -13.50
N ILE A 168 -3.54 6.43 -13.99
CA ILE A 168 -2.43 7.12 -13.32
C ILE A 168 -2.92 7.94 -12.11
N TRP A 169 -4.20 8.33 -12.06
CA TRP A 169 -4.69 9.30 -11.07
C TRP A 169 -4.51 8.83 -9.62
N TYR A 170 -4.90 7.60 -9.31
CA TYR A 170 -4.68 6.98 -8.01
C TYR A 170 -3.21 6.57 -7.80
N MET A 171 -2.57 6.07 -8.87
CA MET A 171 -1.19 5.59 -8.81
C MET A 171 -0.20 6.69 -8.42
N ARG A 172 -0.29 7.89 -9.03
CA ARG A 172 0.63 9.01 -8.72
C ARG A 172 0.55 9.43 -7.25
N GLN A 173 -0.66 9.41 -6.68
CA GLN A 173 -0.90 9.79 -5.28
C GLN A 173 -0.34 8.74 -4.32
N LYS A 174 -0.53 7.45 -4.65
CA LYS A 174 0.07 6.34 -3.91
C LYS A 174 1.60 6.39 -3.94
N VAL A 175 2.19 6.51 -5.13
CA VAL A 175 3.65 6.50 -5.31
C VAL A 175 4.30 7.70 -4.62
N ARG A 176 3.63 8.85 -4.55
CA ARG A 176 4.08 9.99 -3.75
C ARG A 176 4.16 9.66 -2.24
N ASN A 177 3.17 8.93 -1.71
CA ASN A 177 3.20 8.48 -0.32
C ASN A 177 4.30 7.42 -0.10
N ASP A 178 4.40 6.44 -1.01
CA ASP A 178 5.42 5.39 -0.96
C ASP A 178 6.85 5.97 -1.01
N LEU A 179 7.07 7.01 -1.84
CA LEU A 179 8.34 7.71 -1.95
C LEU A 179 8.72 8.41 -0.64
N ARG A 180 7.74 9.09 -0.01
CA ARG A 180 7.95 9.73 1.30
C ARG A 180 8.32 8.70 2.37
N GLU A 181 7.64 7.55 2.38
CA GLU A 181 7.96 6.47 3.32
C GLU A 181 9.35 5.88 3.07
N ALA A 182 9.74 5.67 1.81
CA ALA A 182 11.07 5.18 1.44
C ALA A 182 12.18 6.16 1.86
N HIS A 183 12.03 7.47 1.62
CA HIS A 183 12.99 8.48 2.07
C HIS A 183 13.13 8.49 3.60
N THR A 184 12.03 8.55 4.34
CA THR A 184 12.09 8.55 5.82
C THR A 184 12.70 7.28 6.41
N ALA A 185 12.72 6.17 5.67
CA ALA A 185 13.42 4.95 6.08
C ALA A 185 14.94 5.07 5.87
N VAL A 186 15.38 5.70 4.78
CA VAL A 186 16.80 5.92 4.46
C VAL A 186 17.42 7.01 5.35
N GLU A 187 16.69 8.08 5.65
CA GLU A 187 17.14 9.16 6.56
C GLU A 187 17.57 8.64 7.94
N ARG A 188 17.05 7.49 8.38
CA ARG A 188 17.42 6.86 9.66
C ARG A 188 18.86 6.36 9.72
N PHE A 189 19.51 6.18 8.58
CA PHE A 189 20.92 5.78 8.53
C PHE A 189 21.87 6.97 8.74
N GLY A 190 21.35 8.20 8.76
CA GLY A 190 22.13 9.43 8.88
C GLY A 190 22.49 10.04 7.53
N GLU A 191 23.11 11.21 7.57
CA GLU A 191 23.64 11.86 6.37
C GLU A 191 24.95 11.19 5.95
N PRO A 192 25.17 10.96 4.64
CA PRO A 192 26.47 10.53 4.16
C PRO A 192 27.50 11.61 4.47
N SER A 193 28.50 11.26 5.29
CA SER A 193 29.66 12.12 5.52
C SER A 193 30.58 12.04 4.31
N TRP A 194 30.94 13.19 3.77
CA TRP A 194 31.88 13.36 2.66
C TRP A 194 33.31 13.46 3.19
#